data_AF-A0A2V6PL54-F1
#
_entry.id   AF-A0A2V6PL54-F1
#
_cell.length_a   1.000
_cell.length_b   1.000
_cell.length_c   1.000
_cell.angle_alpha   90.00
_cell.angle_beta   90.00
_cell.angle_gamma   90.00
#
_symmetry.space_group_name_H-M   'P 1'
#
loop_
_entity.id
_entity.type
_entity.pdbx_description
1 polymer ?
#
loop_
_entity_poly.entity_id
_entity_poly.type
_entity_poly.pdbx_seq_one_letter_code
_entity_poly.pdbx_strand_id
1 'polypeptide(L)' 'MVRTQISLDEQAYRDAKAEAKRQGISLSEFLRRAVRLALPSTRPGDRPWMRHAGTLASGDPDASSSVDRVVYGRPHP' A
#
# COMPACT_ATOMS: atom_id res chain seq x y z
N MET A 1 20.99 8.94 -1.35
CA MET A 1 20.17 9.52 -0.24
C MET A 1 20.08 11.03 -0.46
N VAL A 2 18.90 11.63 -0.31
CA VAL A 2 18.73 13.09 -0.33
C VAL A 2 18.79 13.60 1.12
N ARG A 3 19.52 14.68 1.39
CA ARG A 3 19.56 15.31 2.72
C ARG A 3 18.33 16.20 2.88
N THR A 4 17.57 15.97 3.95
CA THR A 4 16.38 16.75 4.28
C THR A 4 16.48 17.23 5.72
N GLN A 5 16.13 18.49 5.97
CA GLN A 5 15.96 19.04 7.31
C GLN A 5 14.47 19.10 7.60
N ILE A 6 14.06 18.55 8.74
CA ILE A 6 12.69 18.61 9.24
C ILE A 6 12.73 19.14 10.67
N SER A 7 11.72 19.89 11.05
CA SER A 7 11.50 20.28 12.45
C SER A 7 10.60 19.23 13.10
N LEU A 8 10.95 18.82 14.31
CA LEU A 8 10.12 18.01 15.19
C LEU A 8 9.86 18.84 16.44
N ASP A 9 8.67 18.70 17.02
CA ASP A 9 8.49 19.18 18.39
C ASP A 9 9.43 18.42 19.33
N GLU A 10 9.75 19.05 20.46
CA GLU A 10 10.73 18.52 21.39
C GLU A 10 10.33 17.15 21.96
N GLN A 11 9.02 16.93 22.17
CA GLN A 11 8.53 15.67 22.70
C GLN A 11 8.70 14.55 21.68
N ALA A 12 8.28 14.76 20.44
CA ALA A 12 8.46 13.80 19.35
C ALA A 12 9.94 13.47 19.11
N TYR A 13 10.84 14.46 19.19
CA TYR A 13 12.28 14.21 19.07
C TYR A 13 12.80 13.32 20.21
N ARG A 14 12.40 13.58 21.46
CA ARG A 14 12.82 12.79 22.62
C ARG A 14 12.30 11.36 22.53
N ASP A 15 11.02 11.18 22.18
CA ASP A 15 10.39 9.88 22.06
C ASP A 15 11.01 9.05 20.93
N ALA A 16 11.24 9.66 19.76
CA ALA A 16 11.92 9.01 18.65
C ALA A 16 13.35 8.59 19.00
N LYS A 17 14.07 9.39 19.79
CA LYS A 17 15.45 9.07 20.21
C LYS A 17 15.48 7.93 21.23
N ALA A 18 14.53 7.92 22.18
CA ALA A 18 14.40 6.84 23.16
C ALA A 18 14.03 5.52 22.46
N GLU A 19 13.11 5.57 21.51
CA GLU A 19 12.69 4.42 20.69
C GLU A 19 13.84 3.86 19.84
N ALA A 20 14.56 4.74 19.13
CA ALA A 20 15.71 4.35 18.34
C ALA A 20 16.79 3.66 19.19
N LYS A 21 17.05 4.20 20.40
CA LYS A 21 17.96 3.59 21.37
C LYS A 21 17.48 2.21 21.82
N ARG A 22 16.18 2.06 22.14
CA ARG A 22 15.59 0.77 22.54
C ARG A 22 15.73 -0.29 21.45
N GLN A 23 15.61 0.10 20.18
CA GLN A 23 15.77 -0.78 19.02
C GLN A 23 17.24 -1.01 18.62
N GLY A 24 18.21 -0.32 19.23
CA GLY A 24 19.62 -0.42 18.87
C GLY A 24 19.95 0.15 17.49
N ILE A 25 19.19 1.14 17.00
CA ILE A 25 19.39 1.79 15.70
C ILE A 25 19.61 3.30 15.84
N SER A 26 20.15 3.93 14.80
CA SER A 26 20.27 5.39 14.76
C SER A 26 18.90 6.07 14.65
N LEU A 27 18.78 7.30 15.16
CA LEU A 27 17.57 8.11 15.01
C LEU A 27 17.16 8.27 13.54
N SER A 28 18.11 8.50 12.65
CA SER A 28 17.83 8.63 11.22
C SER A 28 17.27 7.33 10.62
N GLU A 29 17.70 6.17 11.11
CA GLU A 29 17.15 4.89 10.66
C GLU A 29 15.74 4.67 11.18
N PHE A 30 15.49 5.01 12.44
CA PHE A 30 14.15 4.99 13.01
C PHE A 30 13.19 5.85 12.19
N LEU A 31 13.57 7.10 11.90
CA LEU A 31 12.75 8.02 11.09
C LEU A 31 12.53 7.48 9.66
N ARG A 32 13.54 6.87 9.02
CA ARG A 32 13.37 6.24 7.71
C ARG A 32 12.35 5.10 7.73
N ARG A 33 12.34 4.28 8.78
CA ARG A 33 11.36 3.19 8.96
C ARG A 33 9.96 3.75 9.21
N ALA A 34 9.85 4.75 10.08
CA ALA A 34 8.58 5.42 10.37
C ALA A 34 7.97 6.03 9.10
N VAL A 35 8.75 6.76 8.29
CA VAL A 35 8.30 7.29 7.00
C VAL A 35 7.85 6.18 6.06
N ARG A 36 8.61 5.08 5.97
CA ARG A 36 8.25 3.94 5.10
C ARG A 36 6.94 3.26 5.51
N LEU A 37 6.67 3.17 6.81
CA LEU A 37 5.43 2.61 7.34
C LEU A 37 4.23 3.53 7.13
N ALA A 38 4.45 4.84 7.21
CA ALA A 38 3.40 5.84 6.99
C ALA A 38 3.03 6.01 5.51
N LEU A 39 3.97 5.74 4.60
CA LEU A 39 3.72 5.81 3.17
C LEU A 39 2.91 4.59 2.70
N PRO A 40 1.92 4.78 1.80
CA PRO A 40 1.18 3.68 1.22
C PRO A 40 2.13 2.72 0.51
N SER A 41 1.89 1.41 0.69
CA SER A 41 2.70 0.35 0.11
C SER A 41 2.63 0.31 -1.42
N THR A 42 1.56 0.85 -1.97
CA THR A 42 1.29 0.95 -3.40
C THR A 42 1.57 2.35 -3.88
N ARG A 43 2.44 2.50 -4.89
CA ARG A 43 2.62 3.79 -5.56
C ARG A 43 1.36 4.12 -6.36
N PRO A 44 1.06 5.41 -6.58
CA PRO A 44 0.08 5.80 -7.59
C PRO A 44 0.44 5.15 -8.94
N GLY A 45 -0.43 4.29 -9.45
CA GLY A 45 -0.21 3.52 -10.67
C GLY A 45 0.16 2.05 -10.46
N ASP A 46 0.54 1.62 -9.25
CA ASP A 46 0.66 0.20 -8.95
C ASP A 46 -0.73 -0.45 -9.04
N ARG A 47 -0.83 -1.49 -9.86
CA ARG A 47 -2.03 -2.31 -10.00
C ARG A 47 -1.71 -3.70 -9.43
N PRO A 48 -1.58 -3.84 -8.10
CA PRO A 48 -1.14 -5.10 -7.48
C PRO A 48 -2.11 -6.26 -7.76
N TRP A 49 -3.37 -5.97 -8.07
CA TRP A 49 -4.36 -6.95 -8.54
C TRP A 49 -4.06 -7.52 -9.93
N MET A 50 -3.30 -6.82 -10.79
CA MET A 50 -2.92 -7.31 -12.13
C MET A 50 -1.97 -8.50 -12.10
N ARG A 51 -1.33 -8.82 -10.97
CA ARG A 51 -0.56 -10.08 -10.84
C ARG A 51 -1.43 -11.33 -11.00
N HIS A 52 -2.75 -11.18 -10.88
CA HIS A 52 -3.74 -12.23 -11.10
C HIS A 52 -4.42 -12.11 -12.48
N ALA A 53 -4.03 -11.13 -13.31
CA ALA A 53 -4.55 -11.05 -14.68
C ALA A 53 -4.01 -12.25 -15.49
N GLY A 54 -4.92 -12.98 -16.14
CA GLY A 54 -4.56 -14.17 -16.92
C GLY A 54 -4.23 -15.43 -16.11
N THR A 55 -4.43 -15.44 -14.78
CA THR A 55 -4.22 -16.65 -13.97
C THR A 55 -5.34 -17.69 -14.09
N LEU A 56 -6.46 -17.33 -14.72
CA LEU A 56 -7.53 -18.27 -15.01
C LEU A 56 -7.15 -19.09 -16.24
N ALA A 57 -7.05 -20.42 -16.08
CA ALA A 57 -6.68 -21.34 -17.15
C ALA A 57 -7.80 -21.54 -18.21
N SER A 58 -9.02 -21.11 -17.88
CA SER A 58 -10.21 -21.29 -18.71
C SER A 58 -11.20 -20.15 -18.46
N GLY A 59 -11.97 -19.82 -19.50
CA GLY A 59 -13.03 -18.83 -19.44
C GLY A 59 -13.49 -18.50 -20.85
N ASP A 60 -14.71 -17.96 -20.96
CA ASP A 60 -15.21 -17.42 -22.22
C ASP A 60 -14.58 -16.04 -22.45
N PRO A 61 -13.81 -15.82 -23.54
CA PRO A 61 -13.20 -14.53 -23.86
C PRO A 61 -14.23 -13.40 -23.99
N ASP A 62 -15.45 -13.74 -24.39
CA ASP A 62 -16.54 -12.81 -24.63
C ASP A 62 -17.50 -12.71 -23.43
N ALA A 63 -17.18 -13.34 -22.30
CA ALA A 63 -18.04 -13.34 -21.10
C ALA A 63 -18.46 -11.93 -20.66
N SER A 64 -17.56 -10.95 -20.84
CA SER A 64 -17.80 -9.54 -20.50
C SER A 64 -18.98 -8.93 -21.25
N SER A 65 -19.28 -9.41 -22.46
CA SER A 65 -20.40 -8.93 -23.28
C SER A 65 -21.77 -9.34 -22.72
N SER A 66 -21.81 -10.35 -21.85
CA SER A 66 -23.06 -10.96 -21.38
C SER A 66 -23.42 -10.61 -19.94
N VAL A 67 -22.59 -9.82 -19.26
CA VAL A 67 -22.70 -9.53 -17.82
C VAL A 67 -24.07 -8.98 -17.46
N ASP A 68 -24.58 -8.02 -18.24
CA ASP A 68 -25.86 -7.37 -17.95
C ASP A 68 -27.02 -8.37 -17.99
N ARG A 69 -27.02 -9.26 -18.99
CA ARG A 69 -28.04 -10.31 -19.11
C ARG A 69 -27.97 -11.30 -17.95
N VAL A 70 -26.77 -11.67 -17.51
CA VAL A 70 -26.58 -12.66 -16.44
C VAL A 70 -26.98 -12.09 -15.07
N VAL A 71 -26.60 -10.84 -14.80
CA VAL A 71 -26.82 -10.18 -13.50
C VAL A 71 -28.23 -9.60 -13.39
N TYR A 72 -28.72 -8.93 -14.44
CA TYR A 72 -29.99 -8.19 -14.40
C TYR A 72 -31.13 -8.87 -15.16
N GLY A 73 -30.84 -9.83 -16.05
CA GLY A 73 -31.86 -10.50 -16.88
C GLY A 73 -32.63 -11.61 -16.15
N ARG A 74 -32.38 -11.85 -14.87
CA ARG A 74 -33.17 -12.81 -14.09
C ARG A 74 -34.40 -12.11 -13.51
N PRO A 75 -35.61 -12.68 -13.66
CA PRO A 75 -36.76 -12.17 -12.94
C PRO A 75 -36.46 -12.20 -11.44
N HIS A 76 -36.82 -11.12 -10.74
CA HIS A 76 -36.67 -11.07 -9.28
C HIS A 76 -37.44 -12.26 -8.67
N PRO A 77 -36.89 -12.89 -7.62
CA PRO A 77 -37.52 -14.04 -6.98
C PRO A 77 -38.92 -13.72 -6.44
#